data_AF-A0A699JEB2-F1
#
_entry.id   AF-A0A699JEB2-F1
#
_cell.length_a   1.000
_cell.length_b   1.000
_cell.length_c   1.000
_cell.angle_alpha   90.00
_cell.angle_beta   90.00
_cell.angle_gamma   90.00
#
_symmetry.space_group_name_H-M   'P 1'
#
loop_
_entity.id
_entity.type
_entity.pdbx_description
1 polymer ?
#
loop_
_entity_poly.entity_id
_entity_poly.type
_entity_poly.pdbx_seq_one_letter_code
_entity_poly.pdbx_strand_id
1 'polypeptide(L)'
;MTAATYEIIWIVKIMSDLNIRNLLPAELYCNNKAALKIAANPVIHEKTKHFDLDVHFIREKVCSGLIKTVKVESKDNLADILTKALGSFQHDFLTKSLGLK
;
A
#
# COMPACT_ATOMS: atom_id res chain seq x y z
N MET A 1 -4.87 1.02 2.96
CA MET A 1 -4.49 0.80 1.54
C MET A 1 -5.23 1.73 0.61
N THR A 2 -6.55 1.96 0.78
CA THR A 2 -7.34 2.86 -0.07
C THR A 2 -6.75 4.27 -0.17
N ALA A 3 -6.41 4.90 0.96
CA ALA A 3 -5.76 6.22 0.98
C ALA A 3 -4.44 6.24 0.20
N ALA A 4 -3.54 5.29 0.47
CA ALA A 4 -2.28 5.15 -0.27
C ALA A 4 -2.51 4.93 -1.78
N THR A 5 -3.55 4.19 -2.17
CA THR A 5 -3.95 4.03 -3.59
C THR A 5 -4.36 5.37 -4.21
N TYR A 6 -5.12 6.20 -3.50
CA TYR A 6 -5.46 7.55 -3.99
C TYR A 6 -4.23 8.43 -4.16
N GLU A 7 -3.32 8.41 -3.19
CA GLU A 7 -2.06 9.16 -3.26
C GLU A 7 -1.20 8.70 -4.44
N ILE A 8 -1.07 7.38 -4.66
CA ILE A 8 -0.37 6.82 -5.81
C ILE A 8 -1.00 7.32 -7.13
N ILE A 9 -2.33 7.27 -7.27
CA ILE A 9 -3.01 7.74 -8.47
C ILE A 9 -2.70 9.22 -8.73
N TRP A 10 -2.72 10.03 -7.68
CA TRP A 10 -2.42 11.46 -7.78
C TRP A 10 -0.96 11.71 -8.17
N ILE A 11 -0.01 11.01 -7.55
CA ILE A 11 1.42 11.10 -7.87
C ILE A 11 1.69 10.67 -9.32
N VAL A 12 1.16 9.52 -9.74
CA VAL A 12 1.32 9.02 -11.12
C VAL A 12 0.79 10.03 -12.12
N LYS A 13 -0.35 10.66 -11.82
CA LYS A 13 -0.96 11.68 -12.69
C LYS A 13 -0.05 12.89 -12.84
N ILE A 14 0.44 13.46 -11.73
CA ILE A 14 1.35 14.61 -11.77
C ILE A 14 2.66 14.26 -12.49
N MET A 15 3.25 13.10 -12.19
CA MET A 15 4.48 12.68 -12.84
C MET A 15 4.28 12.46 -14.35
N SER A 16 3.11 11.96 -14.77
CA SER A 16 2.75 11.85 -16.18
C SER A 16 2.59 13.22 -16.85
N ASP A 17 1.98 14.20 -16.16
CA ASP A 17 1.87 15.58 -16.64
C ASP A 17 3.25 16.25 -16.82
N LEU A 18 4.24 15.84 -16.01
CA LEU A 18 5.65 16.21 -16.13
C LEU A 18 6.43 15.38 -17.15
N ASN A 19 5.74 14.55 -17.95
CA ASN A 19 6.30 13.70 -19.00
C ASN A 19 7.29 12.62 -18.49
N ILE A 20 7.19 12.23 -17.21
CA ILE A 20 7.93 11.11 -16.64
C ILE A 20 7.24 9.80 -17.06
N ARG A 21 8.02 8.85 -17.59
CA ARG A 21 7.52 7.57 -18.12
C ARG A 21 7.87 6.41 -17.18
N ASN A 22 7.28 5.25 -17.41
CA ASN A 22 7.55 3.99 -16.71
C ASN A 22 7.24 4.02 -15.21
N LEU A 23 6.15 4.69 -14.83
CA LEU A 23 5.71 4.86 -13.44
C LEU A 23 4.90 3.66 -12.89
N LEU A 24 4.50 2.72 -13.76
CA LEU A 24 3.56 1.65 -13.45
C LEU A 24 4.15 0.25 -13.68
N PRO A 25 3.76 -0.77 -12.89
CA PRO A 25 2.88 -0.67 -11.73
C PRO A 25 3.60 -0.06 -10.52
N ALA A 26 2.92 0.79 -9.76
CA ALA A 26 3.44 1.29 -8.50
C ALA A 26 3.38 0.18 -7.43
N GLU A 27 4.47 -0.07 -6.72
CA GLU A 27 4.51 -1.10 -5.68
C GLU A 27 3.94 -0.57 -4.36
N LEU A 28 2.86 -1.18 -3.89
CA LEU A 28 2.23 -0.87 -2.61
C LEU A 28 2.55 -1.96 -1.58
N TYR A 29 3.45 -1.66 -0.66
CA TYR A 29 3.87 -2.57 0.40
C TYR A 29 2.84 -2.63 1.53
N CYS A 30 2.45 -3.83 1.95
CA CYS A 30 1.49 -4.04 3.03
C CYS A 30 1.82 -5.30 3.86
N ASN A 31 1.75 -5.19 5.18
CA ASN A 31 1.91 -6.33 6.10
C ASN A 31 0.57 -7.01 6.45
N ASN A 32 -0.57 -6.41 6.12
CA ASN A 32 -1.89 -6.96 6.42
C ASN A 32 -2.25 -8.07 5.42
N LYS A 33 -2.07 -9.33 5.86
CA LYS A 33 -2.36 -10.53 5.07
C LYS A 33 -3.81 -10.61 4.59
N ALA A 34 -4.78 -10.17 5.38
CA ALA A 34 -6.18 -10.18 4.97
C ALA A 34 -6.40 -9.22 3.81
N ALA A 35 -5.86 -8.01 3.93
CA ALA A 35 -6.00 -6.99 2.92
C ALA A 35 -5.26 -7.35 1.61
N LEU A 36 -4.11 -8.04 1.68
CA LEU A 36 -3.44 -8.61 0.51
C LEU A 36 -4.27 -9.71 -0.18
N LYS A 37 -4.83 -10.64 0.60
CA LYS A 37 -5.69 -11.71 0.06
C LYS A 37 -6.92 -11.15 -0.64
N ILE A 38 -7.51 -10.11 -0.05
CA ILE A 38 -8.67 -9.44 -0.61
C ILE A 38 -8.31 -8.71 -1.90
N ALA A 39 -7.15 -8.02 -1.95
CA ALA A 39 -6.66 -7.42 -3.19
C ALA A 39 -6.43 -8.47 -4.31
N ALA A 40 -6.08 -9.71 -3.96
CA ALA A 40 -5.74 -10.76 -4.92
C ALA A 40 -6.91 -11.67 -5.34
N ASN A 41 -7.96 -11.86 -4.53
CA ASN A 41 -8.97 -12.89 -4.77
C ASN A 41 -10.41 -12.33 -4.96
N PRO A 42 -11.08 -12.68 -6.07
CA PRO A 42 -12.45 -12.26 -6.34
C PRO A 42 -13.58 -12.81 -5.47
N VAL A 43 -13.34 -13.90 -4.73
CA VAL A 43 -14.42 -14.68 -4.12
C VAL A 43 -14.71 -14.29 -2.66
N ILE A 44 -13.97 -13.35 -2.07
CA ILE A 44 -14.22 -12.91 -0.69
C ILE A 44 -15.29 -11.82 -0.69
N HIS A 45 -16.55 -12.22 -0.48
CA HIS A 45 -17.66 -11.34 -0.16
C HIS A 45 -17.74 -11.14 1.36
N GLU A 46 -17.04 -10.15 1.91
CA GLU A 46 -17.14 -9.82 3.33
C GLU A 46 -18.23 -8.76 3.54
N LYS A 47 -19.32 -9.14 4.20
CA LYS A 47 -20.55 -8.36 4.38
C LYS A 47 -20.31 -7.07 5.19
N THR A 48 -19.84 -5.99 4.55
CA THR A 48 -19.92 -4.61 5.07
C THR A 48 -19.80 -3.60 3.91
N LYS A 49 -20.87 -2.83 3.66
CA LYS A 49 -21.04 -1.99 2.46
C LYS A 49 -19.89 -0.99 2.18
N HIS A 50 -19.22 -0.46 3.19
CA HIS A 50 -18.07 0.45 3.04
C HIS A 50 -16.75 -0.29 2.78
N PHE A 51 -16.59 -1.47 3.36
CA PHE A 51 -15.44 -2.33 3.12
C PHE A 51 -15.46 -2.86 1.68
N ASP A 52 -16.64 -3.22 1.17
CA ASP A 52 -16.82 -3.71 -0.20
C ASP A 52 -16.35 -2.71 -1.27
N LEU A 53 -16.62 -1.41 -1.08
CA LEU A 53 -16.22 -0.36 -2.02
C LEU A 53 -14.70 -0.17 -2.06
N ASP A 54 -14.06 -0.06 -0.89
CA ASP A 54 -12.61 0.09 -0.77
C ASP A 54 -11.86 -1.12 -1.34
N VAL A 55 -12.39 -2.31 -1.07
CA VAL A 55 -11.88 -3.58 -1.60
C VAL A 55 -12.01 -3.62 -3.11
N HIS A 56 -13.19 -3.33 -3.65
CA HIS A 56 -13.42 -3.35 -5.09
C HIS A 56 -12.51 -2.35 -5.80
N PHE A 57 -12.37 -1.15 -5.24
CA PHE A 57 -11.49 -0.11 -5.77
C PHE A 57 -10.02 -0.55 -5.81
N ILE A 58 -9.47 -1.05 -4.71
CA ILE A 58 -8.07 -1.52 -4.68
C ILE A 58 -7.87 -2.64 -5.70
N ARG A 59 -8.82 -3.57 -5.79
CA ARG A 59 -8.77 -4.69 -6.74
C ARG A 59 -8.79 -4.21 -8.19
N GLU A 60 -9.65 -3.26 -8.52
CA GLU A 60 -9.69 -2.63 -9.85
C GLU A 60 -8.33 -2.00 -10.20
N LYS A 61 -7.68 -1.33 -9.24
CA LYS A 61 -6.35 -0.72 -9.46
C LYS A 61 -5.22 -1.74 -9.58
N VAL A 62 -5.34 -2.89 -8.92
CA VAL A 62 -4.42 -4.02 -9.11
C VAL A 62 -4.63 -4.68 -10.48
N CYS A 63 -5.88 -4.97 -10.85
CA CYS A 63 -6.21 -5.61 -12.13
C CYS A 63 -5.86 -4.73 -13.34
N SER A 64 -5.99 -3.40 -13.23
CA SER A 64 -5.56 -2.47 -14.28
C SER A 64 -4.05 -2.31 -14.39
N GLY A 65 -3.27 -2.90 -13.47
CA GLY A 65 -1.81 -2.76 -13.45
C GLY A 65 -1.33 -1.39 -12.95
N LEU A 66 -2.20 -0.57 -12.36
CA LEU A 66 -1.80 0.69 -11.75
C LEU A 66 -0.99 0.43 -10.47
N ILE A 67 -1.41 -0.57 -9.68
CA ILE A 67 -0.76 -0.97 -8.43
C ILE A 67 -0.38 -2.44 -8.47
N LYS A 68 0.78 -2.76 -7.90
CA LYS A 68 1.16 -4.12 -7.53
C LYS A 68 1.30 -4.17 -6.01
N THR A 69 0.51 -5.01 -5.35
CA THR A 69 0.63 -5.18 -3.90
C THR A 69 1.79 -6.12 -3.57
N VAL A 70 2.62 -5.73 -2.61
CA VAL A 70 3.79 -6.50 -2.16
C VAL A 70 3.65 -6.77 -0.67
N LYS A 71 3.85 -8.02 -0.28
CA LYS A 71 3.88 -8.38 1.14
C LYS A 71 5.17 -7.91 1.77
N VAL A 72 5.07 -7.19 2.89
CA VAL A 72 6.20 -6.87 3.77
C VAL A 72 5.99 -7.52 5.13
N GLU A 73 7.06 -8.00 5.75
CA GLU A 73 6.99 -8.54 7.11
C GLU A 73 6.81 -7.38 8.11
N SER A 74 6.10 -7.62 9.21
CA SER A 74 5.76 -6.56 10.18
C SER A 74 7.01 -5.85 10.74
N LYS A 75 8.10 -6.59 10.94
CA LYS A 75 9.37 -6.05 11.42
C LYS A 75 10.09 -5.13 10.41
N ASP A 76 9.73 -5.24 9.13
CA ASP A 76 10.36 -4.51 8.02
C ASP A 76 9.39 -3.47 7.42
N ASN A 77 8.19 -3.32 8.00
CA ASN A 77 7.20 -2.37 7.51
C ASN A 77 7.53 -0.95 7.97
N LEU A 78 8.21 -0.18 7.12
CA LEU A 78 8.58 1.22 7.42
C LEU A 78 7.38 2.09 7.81
N ALA A 79 6.19 1.84 7.26
CA ALA A 79 4.99 2.60 7.61
C ALA A 79 4.58 2.47 9.09
N ASP A 80 5.06 1.45 9.81
CA ASP A 80 4.76 1.26 11.23
C ASP A 80 5.35 2.39 12.08
N ILE A 81 6.44 3.05 11.66
CA ILE A 81 7.02 4.20 12.40
C ILE A 81 6.05 5.39 12.48
N LEU A 82 5.19 5.55 11.46
CA LEU A 82 4.24 6.67 11.36
C LEU A 82 2.85 6.31 11.90
N THR A 83 2.58 5.03 12.16
CA THR A 83 1.23 4.54 12.46
C THR A 83 1.10 3.82 13.79
N LYS A 84 2.22 3.46 14.44
CA LYS A 84 2.23 2.69 15.69
C LYS A 84 3.18 3.30 16.72
N ALA A 85 2.85 3.12 17.99
CA ALA A 85 3.81 3.30 19.08
C ALA A 85 4.72 2.08 19.14
N LEU A 86 5.94 2.20 18.63
CA LEU A 86 6.94 1.13 18.58
C LEU A 86 7.82 1.14 19.83
N GLY A 87 8.28 -0.04 20.25
CA GLY A 87 9.34 -0.14 21.26
C GLY A 87 10.66 0.43 20.73
N SER A 88 11.52 0.92 21.62
CA SER A 88 12.77 1.63 21.29
C SER A 88 13.62 0.91 20.24
N PHE A 89 13.85 -0.40 20.43
CA PHE A 89 14.66 -1.20 19.50
C PHE A 89 14.07 -1.22 18.07
N GLN A 90 12.76 -1.43 17.94
CA GLN A 90 12.09 -1.48 16.64
C GLN A 90 12.01 -0.09 16.00
N HIS A 91 11.81 0.95 16.80
CA HIS A 91 11.84 2.33 16.35
C HIS A 91 13.23 2.70 15.79
N ASP A 92 14.30 2.40 16.51
CA ASP A 92 15.68 2.68 16.07
C ASP A 92 16.05 1.92 14.80
N PHE A 93 15.62 0.66 14.69
CA PHE A 93 15.81 -0.13 13.47
C PHE A 93 15.13 0.52 12.26
N LEU A 94 13.83 0.84 12.35
CA LEU A 94 13.09 1.44 11.24
C LEU A 94 13.56 2.87 10.93
N THR A 95 13.99 3.64 11.93
CA THR A 95 14.54 4.99 11.75
C THR A 95 15.80 4.94 10.89
N LYS A 96 16.71 4.01 11.19
CA LYS A 96 17.92 3.78 10.39
C LYS A 96 17.58 3.33 8.97
N SER A 97 16.59 2.45 8.81
CA SER A 97 16.12 1.99 7.50
C SER A 97 15.48 3.11 6.66
N LEU A 98 14.96 4.17 7.29
CA LEU A 98 14.43 5.36 6.63
C LEU A 98 15.54 6.37 6.25
N GLY A 99 16.79 6.12 6.65
CA GLY A 99 17.91 7.04 6.42
C GLY A 99 17.93 8.25 7.35
N LEU A 100 17.12 8.23 8.41
CA LEU A 100 17.15 9.25 9.46
C LEU A 100 18.29 8.92 10.43
N LYS A 101 19.09 9.94 10.77
CA LYS A 101 20.23 9.86 11.69
C LYS A 101 19.80 10.01 13.13
#